data_AF-A0A9E0BH00-F1
#
_entry.id   AF-A0A9E0BH00-F1
#
_cell.length_a   1.000
_cell.length_b   1.000
_cell.length_c   1.000
_cell.angle_alpha   90.00
_cell.angle_beta   90.00
_cell.angle_gamma   90.00
#
_symmetry.space_group_name_H-M   'P 1'
#
loop_
_entity.id
_entity.type
_entity.pdbx_description
1 polymer ?
#
loop_
_entity_poly.entity_id
_entity_poly.type
_entity_poly.pdbx_seq_one_letter_code
_entity_poly.pdbx_strand_id
1 'polypeptide(L)'
;DMPWPDFYAQAYRNANDSTWKFPKDADVSGYLAQQEDITTEINWAVMSRFTLDEYYTKEFKRRFGKLQKLYKKEATIKMQKILFAEVVEAAKAKDEVMFSDVLAEVDSYFPGDPDNFKVQLQQYYYESTENWEGFAELMTNVIKDGKLEIDIDDINSAAWTLYEKCDNPEILEMAKVWFQPYLPTLNTYAVMDTYAALLYKLNNLDEAKLWANKAIETGKQTGENVQETEMLLKKIQEESN
;
A
#
# COMPACT_ATOMS: atom_id res chain seq x y z
N ASP A 1 -36.53 -6.04 17.36
CA ASP A 1 -35.33 -5.21 17.51
C ASP A 1 -34.15 -6.08 17.93
N MET A 2 -33.00 -5.93 17.26
CA MET A 2 -31.77 -6.59 17.70
C MET A 2 -31.27 -5.90 18.98
N PRO A 3 -30.82 -6.65 20.02
CA PRO A 3 -30.35 -6.07 21.27
C PRO A 3 -28.93 -5.51 21.12
N TRP A 4 -28.78 -4.45 20.32
CA TRP A 4 -27.51 -3.74 20.14
C TRP A 4 -27.09 -3.08 21.46
N PRO A 5 -25.79 -3.11 21.82
CA PRO A 5 -25.34 -2.34 22.97
C PRO A 5 -25.42 -0.84 22.67
N ASP A 6 -25.70 -0.03 23.70
CA ASP A 6 -26.00 1.40 23.56
C ASP A 6 -24.90 2.16 22.80
N PHE A 7 -23.63 1.87 23.06
CA PHE A 7 -22.50 2.50 22.37
C PHE A 7 -22.48 2.18 20.87
N TYR A 8 -22.95 0.99 20.46
CA TYR A 8 -23.02 0.60 19.06
C TYR A 8 -24.08 1.42 18.33
N ALA A 9 -25.27 1.59 18.94
CA ALA A 9 -26.33 2.41 18.39
C ALA A 9 -25.90 3.90 18.29
N GLN A 10 -25.24 4.41 19.33
CA GLN A 10 -24.73 5.79 19.35
C GLN A 10 -23.69 6.07 18.26
N ALA A 11 -22.94 5.06 17.81
CA ALA A 11 -21.96 5.23 16.74
C ALA A 11 -22.58 5.59 15.38
N TYR A 12 -23.88 5.37 15.19
CA TYR A 12 -24.60 5.78 13.98
C TYR A 12 -25.05 7.23 14.10
N ARG A 13 -24.38 8.08 13.33
CA ARG A 13 -24.48 9.54 13.36
C ARG A 13 -25.92 10.02 13.22
N ASN A 14 -26.39 10.80 14.19
CA ASN A 14 -27.35 11.88 13.93
C ASN A 14 -26.54 13.16 13.70
N ALA A 15 -26.65 13.75 12.50
CA ALA A 15 -25.85 14.92 12.10
C ALA A 15 -26.06 16.16 13.00
N ASN A 16 -27.10 16.14 13.85
CA ASN A 16 -27.47 17.25 14.72
C ASN A 16 -27.24 16.97 16.22
N ASP A 17 -26.64 15.83 16.59
CA ASP A 17 -26.46 15.46 17.99
C ASP A 17 -25.09 15.88 18.55
N SER A 18 -25.09 16.97 19.32
CA SER A 18 -23.90 17.49 20.02
C SER A 18 -23.36 16.61 21.14
N THR A 19 -24.10 15.58 21.55
CA THR A 19 -23.70 14.61 22.58
C THR A 19 -23.04 13.36 22.01
N TRP A 20 -22.97 13.25 20.68
CA TRP A 20 -22.37 12.13 19.98
C TRP A 20 -20.89 11.92 20.37
N LYS A 21 -20.54 10.67 20.68
CA LYS A 21 -19.16 10.24 20.94
C LYS A 21 -18.90 8.95 20.18
N PHE A 22 -17.76 8.89 19.48
CA PHE A 22 -17.29 7.63 18.93
C PHE A 22 -16.87 6.69 20.07
N PRO A 23 -17.28 5.41 20.07
CA PRO A 23 -16.90 4.45 21.12
C PRO A 23 -15.38 4.30 21.24
N LYS A 24 -14.90 4.16 22.47
CA LYS A 24 -13.49 3.85 22.78
C LYS A 24 -13.29 2.35 22.89
N ASP A 25 -12.03 1.92 22.82
CA ASP A 25 -11.65 0.50 22.96
C ASP A 25 -12.14 -0.10 24.29
N ALA A 26 -12.18 0.70 25.36
CA ALA A 26 -12.71 0.31 26.67
C ALA A 26 -14.22 -0.02 26.64
N ASP A 27 -15.01 0.68 25.82
CA ASP A 27 -16.44 0.42 25.69
C ASP A 27 -16.69 -0.92 24.99
N VAL A 28 -15.90 -1.19 23.94
CA VAL A 28 -15.94 -2.44 23.15
C VAL A 28 -15.50 -3.63 24.00
N SER A 29 -14.35 -3.52 24.66
CA SER A 29 -13.80 -4.59 25.51
C SER A 29 -14.69 -4.88 26.71
N GLY A 30 -15.22 -3.84 27.38
CA GLY A 30 -16.16 -4.00 28.50
C GLY A 30 -17.44 -4.71 28.11
N TYR A 31 -17.93 -4.51 26.89
CA TYR A 31 -19.08 -5.24 26.35
C TYR A 31 -18.73 -6.69 26.01
N LEU A 32 -17.63 -6.93 25.30
CA LEU A 32 -17.21 -8.27 24.89
C LEU A 32 -16.85 -9.17 26.08
N ALA A 33 -16.43 -8.58 27.21
CA ALA A 33 -16.11 -9.31 28.45
C ALA A 33 -17.32 -10.00 29.09
N GLN A 34 -18.53 -9.54 28.75
CA GLN A 34 -19.78 -10.09 29.25
C GLN A 34 -20.36 -11.17 28.31
N GLN A 35 -19.68 -11.46 27.19
CA GLN A 35 -20.17 -12.36 26.16
C GLN A 35 -19.53 -13.75 26.28
N GLU A 36 -20.35 -14.79 26.32
CA GLU A 36 -19.86 -16.17 26.32
C GLU A 36 -19.30 -16.59 24.95
N ASP A 37 -19.97 -16.20 23.86
CA ASP A 37 -19.53 -16.44 22.49
C ASP A 37 -19.41 -15.13 21.70
N ILE A 38 -18.17 -14.68 21.48
CA ILE A 38 -17.87 -13.48 20.70
C ILE A 38 -18.12 -13.64 19.19
N THR A 39 -18.49 -14.83 18.72
CA THR A 39 -18.73 -15.10 17.28
C THR A 39 -20.20 -15.06 16.89
N THR A 40 -21.07 -14.59 17.77
CA THR A 40 -22.48 -14.32 17.44
C THR A 40 -22.57 -13.10 16.51
N GLU A 41 -23.70 -12.95 15.79
CA GLU A 41 -23.91 -11.86 14.84
C GLU A 41 -23.74 -10.47 15.46
N ILE A 42 -24.26 -10.27 16.68
CA ILE A 42 -24.16 -8.98 17.38
C ILE A 42 -22.71 -8.68 17.76
N ASN A 43 -22.00 -9.68 18.29
CA ASN A 43 -20.62 -9.52 18.73
C ASN A 43 -19.68 -9.33 17.53
N TRP A 44 -19.95 -10.03 16.42
CA TRP A 44 -19.29 -9.78 15.14
C TRP A 44 -19.51 -8.36 14.64
N ALA A 45 -20.74 -7.84 14.68
CA ALA A 45 -21.01 -6.47 14.23
C ALA A 45 -20.19 -5.44 15.04
N VAL A 46 -20.12 -5.63 16.37
CA VAL A 46 -19.26 -4.82 17.25
C VAL A 46 -17.78 -4.92 16.84
N MET A 47 -17.24 -6.14 16.73
CA MET A 47 -15.82 -6.34 16.42
C MET A 47 -15.42 -5.88 15.01
N SER A 48 -16.32 -6.05 14.03
CA SER A 48 -16.07 -5.64 12.65
C SER A 48 -16.06 -4.12 12.48
N ARG A 49 -16.81 -3.39 13.33
CA ARG A 49 -16.95 -1.94 13.25
C ARG A 49 -15.87 -1.16 13.97
N PHE A 50 -15.45 -1.62 15.15
CA PHE A 50 -14.61 -0.85 16.06
C PHE A 50 -13.19 -1.44 16.19
N THR A 51 -12.28 -0.64 16.75
CA THR A 51 -10.95 -1.09 17.14
C THR A 51 -11.07 -2.07 18.30
N LEU A 52 -10.19 -3.07 18.31
CA LEU A 52 -10.09 -4.06 19.38
C LEU A 52 -8.82 -3.76 20.16
N ASP A 53 -8.86 -3.97 21.47
CA ASP A 53 -7.64 -3.97 22.28
C ASP A 53 -6.78 -5.21 21.97
N GLU A 54 -5.62 -5.31 22.61
CA GLU A 54 -4.69 -6.42 22.41
C GLU A 54 -5.32 -7.79 22.71
N TYR A 55 -6.12 -7.88 23.77
CA TYR A 55 -6.75 -9.13 24.18
C TYR A 55 -7.78 -9.59 23.14
N TYR A 56 -8.69 -8.71 22.74
CA TYR A 56 -9.73 -9.05 21.76
C TYR A 56 -9.19 -9.18 20.34
N THR A 57 -8.07 -8.54 20.02
CA THR A 57 -7.33 -8.82 18.78
C THR A 57 -6.82 -10.26 18.75
N LYS A 58 -6.18 -10.74 19.83
CA LYS A 58 -5.74 -12.15 19.95
C LYS A 58 -6.93 -13.11 19.92
N GLU A 59 -8.01 -12.80 20.61
CA GLU A 59 -9.21 -13.65 20.63
C GLU A 59 -9.92 -13.70 19.27
N PHE A 60 -9.90 -12.60 18.51
CA PHE A 60 -10.37 -12.54 17.12
C PHE A 60 -9.50 -13.42 16.22
N LYS A 61 -8.17 -13.26 16.26
CA LYS A 61 -7.20 -14.08 15.53
C LYS A 61 -7.38 -15.57 15.79
N ARG A 62 -7.51 -15.96 17.06
CA ARG A 62 -7.76 -17.36 17.48
C ARG A 62 -9.03 -17.96 16.88
N ARG A 63 -10.06 -17.14 16.64
CA ARG A 63 -11.36 -17.58 16.12
C ARG A 63 -11.57 -17.25 14.65
N PHE A 64 -10.55 -16.74 13.97
CA PHE A 64 -10.67 -16.26 12.61
C PHE A 64 -11.26 -17.32 11.67
N GLY A 65 -10.83 -18.59 11.77
CA GLY A 65 -11.39 -19.66 10.95
C GLY A 65 -12.89 -19.91 11.15
N LYS A 66 -13.45 -19.67 12.36
CA LYS A 66 -14.91 -19.73 12.62
C LYS A 66 -15.59 -18.48 12.07
N LEU A 67 -15.03 -17.31 12.34
CA LEU A 67 -15.56 -16.02 11.87
C LEU A 67 -15.58 -15.92 10.34
N GLN A 68 -14.55 -16.43 9.67
CA GLN A 68 -14.47 -16.48 8.21
C GLN A 68 -15.51 -17.42 7.60
N LYS A 69 -15.84 -18.54 8.25
CA LYS A 69 -16.94 -19.40 7.78
C LYS A 69 -18.31 -18.73 7.90
N LEU A 70 -18.53 -17.96 8.98
CA LEU A 70 -19.80 -17.29 9.24
C LEU A 70 -19.98 -16.02 8.40
N TYR A 71 -18.94 -15.17 8.36
CA TYR A 71 -18.98 -13.81 7.82
C TYR A 71 -18.08 -13.60 6.61
N LYS A 72 -17.48 -14.66 6.07
CA LYS A 72 -16.83 -14.69 4.75
C LYS A 72 -15.86 -13.52 4.51
N LYS A 73 -16.13 -12.72 3.48
CA LYS A 73 -15.24 -11.65 3.00
C LYS A 73 -15.06 -10.58 4.06
N GLU A 74 -16.10 -10.29 4.84
CA GLU A 74 -16.10 -9.26 5.85
C GLU A 74 -15.17 -9.62 7.02
N ALA A 75 -15.15 -10.89 7.43
CA ALA A 75 -14.14 -11.41 8.38
C ALA A 75 -12.73 -11.30 7.82
N THR A 76 -12.51 -11.70 6.56
CA THR A 76 -11.22 -11.55 5.87
C THR A 76 -10.74 -10.09 5.87
N ILE A 77 -11.61 -9.14 5.49
CA ILE A 77 -11.29 -7.70 5.49
C ILE A 77 -10.94 -7.21 6.90
N LYS A 78 -11.66 -7.65 7.94
CA LYS A 78 -11.33 -7.27 9.32
C LYS A 78 -9.97 -7.82 9.74
N MET A 79 -9.63 -9.06 9.38
CA MET A 79 -8.30 -9.64 9.64
C MET A 79 -7.20 -8.86 8.92
N GLN A 80 -7.39 -8.53 7.63
CA GLN A 80 -6.44 -7.70 6.88
C GLN A 80 -6.22 -6.33 7.55
N LYS A 81 -7.28 -5.69 8.05
CA LYS A 81 -7.15 -4.42 8.80
C LYS A 81 -6.36 -4.55 10.09
N ILE A 82 -6.52 -5.67 10.81
CA ILE A 82 -5.75 -5.96 12.03
C ILE A 82 -4.26 -6.10 11.69
N LEU A 83 -3.93 -6.97 10.71
CA LEU A 83 -2.54 -7.21 10.30
C LEU A 83 -1.90 -5.94 9.72
N PHE A 84 -2.65 -5.15 8.95
CA PHE A 84 -2.17 -3.86 8.46
C PHE A 84 -1.85 -2.89 9.61
N ALA A 85 -2.70 -2.80 10.64
CA ALA A 85 -2.43 -1.97 11.81
C ALA A 85 -1.17 -2.43 12.57
N GLU A 86 -0.90 -3.74 12.61
CA GLU A 86 0.32 -4.27 13.20
C GLU A 86 1.57 -3.90 12.40
N VAL A 87 1.50 -3.91 11.05
CA VAL A 87 2.58 -3.39 10.20
C VAL A 87 2.78 -1.89 10.39
N VAL A 88 1.71 -1.11 10.62
CA VAL A 88 1.81 0.31 10.97
C VAL A 88 2.60 0.51 12.25
N GLU A 89 2.33 -0.29 13.29
CA GLU A 89 3.11 -0.22 14.53
C GLU A 89 4.55 -0.69 14.35
N ALA A 90 4.78 -1.76 13.58
CA ALA A 90 6.12 -2.23 13.23
C ALA A 90 6.93 -1.15 12.49
N ALA A 91 6.32 -0.46 11.52
CA ALA A 91 6.96 0.61 10.77
C ALA A 91 7.28 1.83 11.65
N LYS A 92 6.36 2.24 12.53
CA LYS A 92 6.62 3.32 13.51
C LYS A 92 7.79 2.98 14.44
N ALA A 93 7.90 1.72 14.85
CA ALA A 93 8.99 1.23 15.69
C ALA A 93 10.27 0.92 14.90
N LYS A 94 10.21 0.87 13.56
CA LYS A 94 11.24 0.30 12.67
C LYS A 94 11.65 -1.11 13.10
N ASP A 95 10.68 -1.93 13.51
CA ASP A 95 10.89 -3.28 14.02
C ASP A 95 10.69 -4.32 12.91
N GLU A 96 11.81 -4.77 12.33
CA GLU A 96 11.83 -5.75 11.24
C GLU A 96 11.36 -7.14 11.70
N VAL A 97 11.56 -7.50 12.97
CA VAL A 97 11.12 -8.78 13.52
C VAL A 97 9.60 -8.78 13.61
N MET A 98 9.02 -7.73 14.19
CA MET A 98 7.56 -7.56 14.26
C MET A 98 6.94 -7.58 12.86
N PHE A 99 7.56 -6.90 11.89
CA PHE A 99 7.10 -6.91 10.51
C PHE A 99 7.15 -8.31 9.88
N SER A 100 8.28 -9.03 10.03
CA SER A 100 8.43 -10.40 9.52
C SER A 100 7.42 -11.37 10.15
N ASP A 101 7.14 -11.22 11.44
CA ASP A 101 6.15 -12.04 12.15
C ASP A 101 4.74 -11.82 11.56
N VAL A 102 4.37 -10.58 11.26
CA VAL A 102 3.08 -10.28 10.61
C VAL A 102 2.99 -10.91 9.21
N LEU A 103 4.07 -10.90 8.42
CA LEU A 103 4.09 -11.57 7.11
C LEU A 103 3.91 -13.09 7.22
N ALA A 104 4.46 -13.72 8.26
CA ALA A 104 4.26 -15.16 8.52
C ALA A 104 2.81 -15.47 8.98
N GLU A 105 2.19 -14.55 9.72
CA GLU A 105 0.77 -14.69 10.06
C GLU A 105 -0.14 -14.63 8.83
N VAL A 106 0.18 -13.79 7.83
CA VAL A 106 -0.58 -13.73 6.57
C VAL A 106 -0.65 -15.11 5.90
N ASP A 107 0.47 -15.83 5.82
CA ASP A 107 0.51 -17.17 5.23
C ASP A 107 -0.39 -18.16 6.00
N SER A 108 -0.47 -17.99 7.32
CA SER A 108 -1.28 -18.84 8.20
C SER A 108 -2.77 -18.60 8.05
N TYR A 109 -3.18 -17.36 7.78
CA TYR A 109 -4.59 -16.97 7.67
C TYR A 109 -5.14 -16.96 6.24
N PHE A 110 -4.29 -16.82 5.23
CA PHE A 110 -4.70 -16.66 3.82
C PHE A 110 -3.96 -17.63 2.87
N PRO A 111 -4.05 -18.96 3.07
CA PRO A 111 -3.26 -19.93 2.30
C PRO A 111 -3.62 -20.05 0.81
N GLY A 112 -4.66 -19.37 0.34
CA GLY A 112 -5.13 -19.46 -1.05
C GLY A 112 -4.50 -18.43 -2.01
N ASP A 113 -4.24 -17.21 -1.52
CA ASP A 113 -3.64 -16.11 -2.30
C ASP A 113 -3.12 -15.02 -1.32
N PRO A 114 -2.00 -15.27 -0.61
CA PRO A 114 -1.47 -14.31 0.35
C PRO A 114 -0.67 -13.18 -0.34
N ASP A 115 -0.15 -13.44 -1.54
CA ASP A 115 0.91 -12.64 -2.16
C ASP A 115 0.48 -11.18 -2.39
N ASN A 116 -0.72 -10.95 -2.92
CA ASN A 116 -1.28 -9.60 -3.09
C ASN A 116 -1.29 -8.79 -1.80
N PHE A 117 -1.72 -9.41 -0.69
CA PHE A 117 -1.78 -8.72 0.59
C PHE A 117 -0.39 -8.54 1.21
N LYS A 118 0.52 -9.52 1.06
CA LYS A 118 1.90 -9.39 1.53
C LYS A 118 2.62 -8.25 0.83
N VAL A 119 2.50 -8.13 -0.50
CA VAL A 119 3.11 -7.04 -1.26
C VAL A 119 2.60 -5.69 -0.76
N GLN A 120 1.30 -5.54 -0.53
CA GLN A 120 0.73 -4.31 0.03
C GLN A 120 1.34 -3.95 1.41
N LEU A 121 1.48 -4.94 2.30
CA LEU A 121 2.08 -4.75 3.62
C LEU A 121 3.57 -4.39 3.51
N GLN A 122 4.29 -5.04 2.61
CA GLN A 122 5.72 -4.81 2.40
C GLN A 122 5.98 -3.43 1.82
N GLN A 123 5.22 -3.00 0.81
CA GLN A 123 5.28 -1.64 0.26
C GLN A 123 5.10 -0.59 1.37
N TYR A 124 4.02 -0.71 2.15
CA TYR A 124 3.75 0.23 3.23
C TYR A 124 4.90 0.29 4.24
N TYR A 125 5.42 -0.87 4.67
CA TYR A 125 6.52 -0.93 5.63
C TYR A 125 7.79 -0.29 5.07
N TYR A 126 8.20 -0.64 3.85
CA TYR A 126 9.42 -0.12 3.24
C TYR A 126 9.35 1.38 2.97
N GLU A 127 8.23 1.89 2.46
CA GLU A 127 8.02 3.33 2.26
C GLU A 127 8.04 4.08 3.60
N SER A 128 7.34 3.57 4.62
CA SER A 128 7.24 4.22 5.94
C SER A 128 8.55 4.22 6.71
N THR A 129 9.44 3.27 6.43
CA THR A 129 10.76 3.15 7.06
C THR A 129 11.89 3.76 6.22
N GLU A 130 11.57 4.25 5.02
CA GLU A 130 12.50 4.73 4.00
C GLU A 130 13.50 3.65 3.55
N ASN A 131 13.10 2.39 3.61
CA ASN A 131 13.88 1.26 3.11
C ASN A 131 13.69 1.13 1.59
N TRP A 132 14.32 2.03 0.84
CA TRP A 132 14.21 2.09 -0.63
C TRP A 132 14.83 0.88 -1.33
N GLU A 133 15.82 0.24 -0.72
CA GLU A 133 16.40 -1.00 -1.25
C GLU A 133 15.38 -2.14 -1.20
N GLY A 134 14.79 -2.38 -0.03
CA GLY A 134 13.72 -3.38 0.13
C GLY A 134 12.50 -3.09 -0.75
N PHE A 135 12.13 -1.82 -0.91
CA PHE A 135 11.07 -1.41 -1.83
C PHE A 135 11.41 -1.76 -3.28
N ALA A 136 12.62 -1.42 -3.75
CA ALA A 136 13.04 -1.70 -5.11
C ALA A 136 13.17 -3.21 -5.39
N GLU A 137 13.69 -3.98 -4.44
CA GLU A 137 13.76 -5.45 -4.54
C GLU A 137 12.37 -6.08 -4.63
N LEU A 138 11.45 -5.63 -3.79
CA LEU A 138 10.06 -6.07 -3.81
C LEU A 138 9.44 -5.86 -5.19
N MET A 139 9.48 -4.62 -5.70
CA MET A 139 8.90 -4.28 -7.01
C MET A 139 9.58 -5.04 -8.15
N THR A 140 10.91 -5.19 -8.11
CA THR A 140 11.65 -5.98 -9.09
C THR A 140 11.17 -7.42 -9.12
N ASN A 141 10.91 -8.02 -7.96
CA ASN A 141 10.44 -9.39 -7.85
C ASN A 141 9.01 -9.54 -8.37
N VAL A 142 8.10 -8.63 -7.99
CA VAL A 142 6.70 -8.60 -8.46
C VAL A 142 6.63 -8.49 -9.99
N ILE A 143 7.44 -7.61 -10.59
CA ILE A 143 7.46 -7.42 -12.05
C ILE A 143 8.04 -8.66 -12.75
N LYS A 144 9.07 -9.29 -12.18
CA LYS A 144 9.75 -10.45 -12.80
C LYS A 144 8.97 -11.75 -12.67
N ASP A 145 8.30 -11.98 -11.54
CA ASP A 145 7.59 -13.23 -11.31
C ASP A 145 6.29 -13.33 -12.12
N GLY A 146 5.71 -12.18 -12.47
CA GLY A 146 4.48 -12.08 -13.25
C GLY A 146 3.26 -12.76 -12.60
N LYS A 147 3.31 -13.01 -11.29
CA LYS A 147 2.23 -13.66 -10.55
C LYS A 147 1.12 -12.69 -10.19
N LEU A 148 1.49 -11.45 -9.93
CA LEU A 148 0.56 -10.36 -9.66
C LEU A 148 0.31 -9.58 -10.93
N GLU A 149 -0.94 -9.15 -11.12
CA GLU A 149 -1.28 -8.22 -12.17
C GLU A 149 -0.74 -6.84 -11.78
N ILE A 150 0.32 -6.41 -12.45
CA ILE A 150 0.91 -5.09 -12.32
C ILE A 150 0.96 -4.45 -13.71
N ASP A 151 0.40 -3.26 -13.84
CA ASP A 151 0.42 -2.52 -15.09
C ASP A 151 1.55 -1.48 -15.14
N ILE A 152 1.69 -0.81 -16.29
CA ILE A 152 2.75 0.17 -16.48
C ILE A 152 2.54 1.43 -15.63
N ASP A 153 1.32 1.74 -15.21
CA ASP A 153 1.02 2.90 -14.36
C ASP A 153 1.42 2.61 -12.91
N ASP A 154 1.23 1.38 -12.42
CA ASP A 154 1.75 0.92 -11.14
C ASP A 154 3.29 0.97 -11.10
N ILE A 155 3.94 0.47 -12.16
CA ILE A 155 5.40 0.51 -12.32
C ILE A 155 5.88 1.96 -12.32
N ASN A 156 5.20 2.84 -13.06
CA ASN A 156 5.50 4.26 -13.13
C ASN A 156 5.40 4.94 -11.76
N SER A 157 4.34 4.65 -11.00
CA SER A 157 4.12 5.20 -9.65
C SER A 157 5.25 4.79 -8.68
N ALA A 158 5.64 3.51 -8.69
CA ALA A 158 6.74 3.01 -7.87
C ALA A 158 8.10 3.61 -8.29
N ALA A 159 8.34 3.74 -9.58
CA ALA A 159 9.55 4.34 -10.14
C ALA A 159 9.66 5.83 -9.80
N TRP A 160 8.56 6.57 -9.89
CA TRP A 160 8.49 7.98 -9.51
C TRP A 160 8.77 8.17 -8.01
N THR A 161 8.22 7.30 -7.16
CA THR A 161 8.52 7.29 -5.72
C THR A 161 10.02 7.17 -5.46
N LEU A 162 10.70 6.23 -6.12
CA LEU A 162 12.15 6.08 -6.00
C LEU A 162 12.91 7.28 -6.55
N TYR A 163 12.49 7.84 -7.70
CA TYR A 163 13.07 9.06 -8.24
C TYR A 163 12.98 10.23 -7.25
N GLU A 164 11.86 10.40 -6.55
CA GLU A 164 11.69 11.51 -5.60
C GLU A 164 12.44 11.30 -4.27
N LYS A 165 12.56 10.05 -3.83
CA LYS A 165 12.99 9.73 -2.46
C LYS A 165 14.36 9.10 -2.33
N CYS A 166 14.94 8.62 -3.44
CA CYS A 166 16.21 7.92 -3.47
C CYS A 166 17.20 8.58 -4.43
N ASP A 167 18.46 8.67 -3.98
CA ASP A 167 19.60 9.11 -4.80
C ASP A 167 20.65 8.00 -4.99
N ASN A 168 20.39 6.78 -4.49
CA ASN A 168 21.30 5.65 -4.70
C ASN A 168 21.20 5.17 -6.16
N PRO A 169 22.27 5.26 -6.95
CA PRO A 169 22.25 4.90 -8.36
C PRO A 169 21.94 3.41 -8.60
N GLU A 170 22.32 2.50 -7.70
CA GLU A 170 22.02 1.07 -7.86
C GLU A 170 20.51 0.80 -7.76
N ILE A 171 19.83 1.48 -6.83
CA ILE A 171 18.37 1.41 -6.65
C ILE A 171 17.64 2.04 -7.85
N LEU A 172 18.10 3.20 -8.30
CA LEU A 172 17.51 3.87 -9.47
C LEU A 172 17.71 3.06 -10.76
N GLU A 173 18.82 2.33 -10.87
CA GLU A 173 19.06 1.41 -11.99
C GLU A 173 18.05 0.25 -12.00
N MET A 174 17.68 -0.29 -10.84
CA MET A 174 16.60 -1.28 -10.74
C MET A 174 15.28 -0.69 -11.27
N ALA A 175 14.92 0.52 -10.83
CA ALA A 175 13.71 1.22 -11.28
C ALA A 175 13.69 1.43 -12.79
N LYS A 176 14.83 1.83 -13.39
CA LYS A 176 14.98 1.97 -14.84
C LYS A 176 14.71 0.65 -15.57
N VAL A 177 15.23 -0.47 -15.05
CA VAL A 177 15.08 -1.79 -15.68
C VAL A 177 13.63 -2.26 -15.75
N TRP A 178 12.77 -1.81 -14.83
CA TRP A 178 11.34 -2.18 -14.81
C TRP A 178 10.60 -1.80 -16.09
N PHE A 179 11.03 -0.73 -16.78
CA PHE A 179 10.40 -0.26 -18.01
C PHE A 179 10.81 -1.08 -19.24
N GLN A 180 11.88 -1.89 -19.19
CA GLN A 180 12.45 -2.58 -20.36
C GLN A 180 11.42 -3.38 -21.19
N PRO A 181 10.51 -4.17 -20.59
CA PRO A 181 9.50 -4.90 -21.35
C PRO A 181 8.52 -4.00 -22.11
N TYR A 182 8.35 -2.76 -21.65
CA TYR A 182 7.34 -1.82 -22.12
C TYR A 182 7.91 -0.76 -23.08
N LEU A 183 9.23 -0.57 -23.15
CA LEU A 183 9.87 0.44 -24.03
C LEU A 183 9.36 0.42 -25.48
N PRO A 184 9.09 -0.74 -26.13
CA PRO A 184 8.58 -0.76 -27.50
C PRO A 184 7.16 -0.20 -27.65
N THR A 185 6.35 -0.21 -26.59
CA THR A 185 4.93 0.19 -26.60
C THR A 185 4.65 1.39 -25.71
N LEU A 186 5.67 1.99 -25.10
CA LEU A 186 5.57 3.11 -24.19
C LEU A 186 5.04 4.33 -24.95
N ASN A 187 3.83 4.79 -24.62
CA ASN A 187 3.11 5.81 -25.38
C ASN A 187 2.40 6.86 -24.50
N THR A 188 2.54 6.79 -23.18
CA THR A 188 1.94 7.72 -22.22
C THR A 188 2.97 8.75 -21.76
N TYR A 189 2.59 10.05 -21.78
CA TYR A 189 3.45 11.16 -21.35
C TYR A 189 4.10 10.90 -19.98
N ALA A 190 3.30 10.61 -18.95
CA ALA A 190 3.79 10.44 -17.57
C ALA A 190 4.84 9.33 -17.44
N VAL A 191 4.62 8.19 -18.12
CA VAL A 191 5.54 7.05 -18.09
C VAL A 191 6.86 7.39 -18.80
N MET A 192 6.80 8.11 -19.94
CA MET A 192 8.00 8.56 -20.65
C MET A 192 8.81 9.56 -19.82
N ASP A 193 8.11 10.48 -19.15
CA ASP A 193 8.71 11.52 -18.32
C ASP A 193 9.47 10.92 -17.13
N THR A 194 8.84 10.02 -16.38
CA THR A 194 9.51 9.28 -15.29
C THR A 194 10.74 8.52 -15.79
N TYR A 195 10.63 7.82 -16.93
CA TYR A 195 11.76 7.09 -17.49
C TYR A 195 12.92 8.03 -17.88
N ALA A 196 12.61 9.18 -18.49
CA ALA A 196 13.61 10.21 -18.80
C ALA A 196 14.26 10.80 -17.55
N ALA A 197 13.48 11.02 -16.48
CA ALA A 197 13.96 11.56 -15.22
C ALA A 197 14.91 10.59 -14.50
N LEU A 198 14.59 9.29 -14.49
CA LEU A 198 15.48 8.24 -13.99
C LEU A 198 16.78 8.18 -14.78
N LEU A 199 16.71 8.18 -16.12
CA LEU A 199 17.89 8.18 -16.99
C LEU A 199 18.79 9.39 -16.70
N TYR A 200 18.21 10.57 -16.49
CA TYR A 200 18.96 11.77 -16.13
C TYR A 200 19.65 11.64 -14.77
N LYS A 201 18.96 11.18 -13.72
CA LYS A 201 19.59 10.93 -12.40
C LYS A 201 20.73 9.91 -12.47
N LEU A 202 20.65 8.96 -13.39
CA LEU A 202 21.68 7.94 -13.65
C LEU A 202 22.79 8.44 -14.59
N ASN A 203 22.78 9.72 -14.97
CA ASN A 203 23.73 10.34 -15.89
C ASN A 203 23.76 9.69 -17.30
N ASN A 204 22.67 9.05 -17.72
CA ASN A 204 22.49 8.51 -19.07
C ASN A 204 21.89 9.59 -19.99
N LEU A 205 22.63 10.69 -20.19
CA LEU A 205 22.12 11.94 -20.76
C LEU A 205 21.57 11.79 -22.19
N ASP A 206 22.19 10.99 -23.05
CA ASP A 206 21.73 10.78 -24.43
C ASP A 206 20.35 10.11 -24.48
N GLU A 207 20.16 9.05 -23.69
CA GLU A 207 18.86 8.39 -23.58
C GLU A 207 17.84 9.26 -22.87
N ALA A 208 18.24 9.97 -21.80
CA ALA A 208 17.37 10.90 -21.10
C ALA A 208 16.81 11.97 -22.05
N LYS A 209 17.68 12.54 -22.89
CA LYS A 209 17.30 13.51 -23.93
C LYS A 209 16.32 12.91 -24.93
N LEU A 210 16.55 11.68 -25.39
CA LEU A 210 15.67 10.99 -26.33
C LEU A 210 14.26 10.84 -25.75
N TRP A 211 14.15 10.33 -24.52
CA TRP A 211 12.86 10.07 -23.88
C TRP A 211 12.15 11.35 -23.43
N ALA A 212 12.86 12.36 -22.94
CA ALA A 212 12.28 13.66 -22.63
C ALA A 212 11.65 14.32 -23.87
N ASN A 213 12.29 14.23 -25.04
CA ASN A 213 11.70 14.75 -26.27
C ASN A 213 10.43 13.99 -26.67
N LYS A 214 10.43 12.65 -26.57
CA LYS A 214 9.23 11.84 -26.84
C LYS A 214 8.09 12.19 -25.87
N ALA A 215 8.39 12.31 -24.58
CA ALA A 215 7.44 12.73 -23.56
C ALA A 215 6.81 14.08 -23.92
N ILE A 216 7.61 15.11 -24.22
CA ILE A 216 7.12 16.45 -24.60
C ILE A 216 6.25 16.39 -25.85
N GLU A 217 6.66 15.63 -26.87
CA GLU A 217 5.89 15.46 -28.11
C GLU A 217 4.52 14.83 -27.81
N THR A 218 4.50 13.69 -27.11
CA THR A 218 3.27 13.00 -26.71
C THR A 218 2.38 13.90 -25.84
N GLY A 219 2.94 14.53 -24.82
CA GLY A 219 2.20 15.40 -23.90
C GLY A 219 1.56 16.59 -24.61
N LYS A 220 2.25 17.22 -25.57
CA LYS A 220 1.67 18.28 -26.42
C LYS A 220 0.52 17.78 -27.29
N GLN A 221 0.62 16.56 -27.82
CA GLN A 221 -0.43 15.96 -28.64
C GLN A 221 -1.68 15.61 -27.81
N THR A 222 -1.49 15.18 -26.55
CA THR A 222 -2.58 14.78 -25.64
C THR A 222 -3.11 15.91 -24.76
N GLY A 223 -2.48 17.10 -24.79
CA GLY A 223 -2.90 18.27 -24.02
C GLY A 223 -2.40 18.29 -22.56
N GLU A 224 -1.37 17.52 -22.25
CA GLU A 224 -0.73 17.46 -20.93
C GLU A 224 0.17 18.68 -20.68
N ASN A 225 0.44 18.99 -19.41
CA ASN A 225 1.39 20.03 -19.03
C ASN A 225 2.83 19.49 -19.05
N VAL A 226 3.61 19.89 -20.05
CA VAL A 226 4.98 19.41 -20.30
C VAL A 226 6.09 20.32 -19.75
N GLN A 227 5.76 21.35 -18.97
CA GLN A 227 6.72 22.37 -18.52
C GLN A 227 7.88 21.77 -17.71
N GLU A 228 7.60 20.80 -16.85
CA GLU A 228 8.62 20.16 -16.01
C GLU A 228 9.59 19.33 -16.86
N THR A 229 9.09 18.59 -17.85
CA THR A 229 9.93 17.86 -18.81
C THR A 229 10.75 18.79 -19.70
N GLU A 230 10.20 19.93 -20.11
CA GLU A 230 10.96 20.94 -20.87
C GLU A 230 12.11 21.52 -20.04
N MET A 231 11.89 21.76 -18.74
CA MET A 231 12.95 22.17 -17.81
C MET A 231 14.01 21.07 -17.63
N LEU A 232 13.59 19.81 -17.49
CA LEU A 232 14.50 18.66 -17.43
C LEU A 232 15.35 18.55 -18.70
N LEU A 233 14.73 18.65 -19.88
CA LEU A 233 15.41 18.60 -21.17
C LEU A 233 16.48 19.71 -21.29
N LYS A 234 16.19 20.91 -20.79
CA LYS A 234 17.17 22.00 -20.77
C LYS A 234 18.38 21.66 -19.89
N LYS A 235 18.17 21.10 -18.69
CA LYS A 235 19.27 20.66 -17.81
C LYS A 235 20.14 19.60 -18.49
N ILE A 236 19.51 18.59 -19.10
CA ILE A 236 20.21 17.54 -19.85
C ILE A 236 21.11 18.14 -20.93
N GLN A 237 20.60 19.14 -21.68
CA GLN A 237 21.36 19.81 -22.74
C GLN A 237 22.52 20.66 -22.21
N GLU A 238 22.36 21.29 -21.05
CA GLU A 238 23.43 22.07 -20.41
C GLU A 238 24.58 21.18 -19.94
N GLU A 239 24.28 19.98 -19.43
CA GLU A 239 25.28 19.02 -18.91
C GLU A 239 25.94 18.16 -19.99
N SER A 240 25.35 18.09 -21.18
CA SER A 240 25.89 17.34 -22.33
C SER A 240 26.90 18.15 -23.17
N ASN A 241 27.11 19.44 -22.86
CA ASN A 241 28.04 20.35 -23.53
C ASN A 241 29.35 20.50 -22.77
#